data_AF-W6TNY6-F1
#
_entry.id   AF-W6TNY6-F1
#
_cell.length_a   1.000
_cell.length_b   1.000
_cell.length_c   1.000
_cell.angle_alpha   90.00
_cell.angle_beta   90.00
_cell.angle_gamma   90.00
#
_symmetry.space_group_name_H-M   'P 1'
#
loop_
_entity.id
_entity.type
_entity.pdbx_description
1 polymer ?
#
loop_
_entity_poly.entity_id
_entity_poly.type
_entity_poly.pdbx_seq_one_letter_code
_entity_poly.pdbx_strand_id
1 'polypeptide(L)' 'MEASEDIKFTVVLHDNEQKKIKVEVKQTETTDGIPYYVCTLDGKEAQIRKDEKWEQIWGSLTHEQVDELGSAITKHLGDL' A
#
# COMPACT_ATOMS: atom_id res chain seq x y z
N MET A 1 -26.84 2.69 2.21
CA MET A 1 -25.51 2.57 2.82
C MET A 1 -24.61 2.12 1.70
N GLU A 2 -24.06 3.11 0.98
CA GLU A 2 -23.10 2.85 -0.10
C GLU A 2 -21.95 2.01 0.46
N ALA A 3 -21.72 0.87 -0.16
CA ALA A 3 -20.53 0.08 0.12
C ALA A 3 -19.35 1.01 -0.16
N SER A 4 -18.58 1.36 0.87
CA SER A 4 -17.31 2.02 0.69
C SER A 4 -16.50 1.19 -0.30
N GLU A 5 -16.27 1.77 -1.49
CA GLU A 5 -15.54 1.11 -2.55
C GLU A 5 -14.10 0.90 -2.09
N ASP A 6 -13.81 -0.32 -1.62
CA ASP A 6 -12.46 -0.79 -1.37
C ASP A 6 -11.66 -0.65 -2.67
N ILE A 7 -10.77 0.35 -2.75
CA ILE A 7 -9.95 0.57 -3.94
C ILE A 7 -8.86 -0.49 -3.97
N LYS A 8 -8.94 -1.42 -4.92
CA LYS A 8 -7.93 -2.45 -5.18
C LYS A 8 -7.19 -2.15 -6.47
N PHE A 9 -5.87 -2.02 -6.36
CA PHE A 9 -5.00 -1.79 -7.51
C PHE A 9 -3.68 -2.53 -7.31
N THR A 10 -2.96 -2.77 -8.39
CA THR A 10 -1.64 -3.40 -8.34
C THR A 10 -0.58 -2.38 -8.66
N VAL A 11 0.37 -2.18 -7.76
CA VAL A 11 1.56 -1.36 -8.01
C VAL A 11 2.74 -2.25 -8.36
N VAL A 12 3.69 -1.69 -9.10
CA VAL A 12 4.95 -2.37 -9.42
C VAL A 12 6.05 -1.73 -8.58
N LEU A 13 6.64 -2.51 -7.69
CA LEU A 13 7.85 -2.14 -6.95
C LEU A 13 9.09 -2.58 -7.71
N HIS A 14 10.18 -1.85 -7.49
CA HIS A 14 11.49 -2.22 -7.99
C HIS A 14 12.34 -2.67 -6.80
N ASP A 15 12.54 -3.98 -6.67
CA ASP A 15 13.51 -4.47 -5.71
C ASP A 15 14.94 -4.03 -6.11
N ASN A 16 15.89 -4.13 -5.18
CA ASN A 16 17.31 -3.76 -5.39
C ASN A 16 17.92 -4.40 -6.66
N GLU A 17 17.39 -5.53 -7.14
CA GLU A 17 17.78 -6.17 -8.40
C GLU A 17 17.08 -5.63 -9.67
N GLN A 18 16.35 -4.51 -9.61
CA GLN A 18 15.46 -4.00 -10.69
C GLN A 18 14.37 -4.99 -11.13
N LYS A 19 14.08 -5.99 -10.30
CA LYS A 19 12.96 -6.90 -10.55
C LYS A 19 11.66 -6.18 -10.25
N LYS A 20 10.76 -6.19 -11.23
CA LYS A 20 9.40 -5.68 -11.12
C LYS A 20 8.57 -6.64 -10.28
N ILE A 21 8.33 -6.30 -9.03
CA ILE A 21 7.47 -7.07 -8.12
C ILE A 21 6.07 -6.47 -8.21
N LYS A 22 5.08 -7.29 -8.56
CA LYS A 22 3.68 -6.89 -8.51
C LYS A 22 3.21 -6.97 -7.07
N VAL A 23 2.72 -5.85 -6.57
CA VAL A 23 2.17 -5.75 -5.22
C VAL A 23 0.71 -5.38 -5.33
N GLU A 24 -0.14 -6.25 -4.82
CA GLU A 24 -1.56 -5.97 -4.75
C GLU A 24 -1.80 -5.07 -3.55
N VAL A 25 -2.31 -3.86 -3.80
CA VAL A 25 -2.64 -2.89 -2.77
C VAL A 25 -4.16 -2.79 -2.69
N LYS A 26 -4.68 -3.00 -1.48
CA LYS A 26 -6.08 -2.76 -1.13
C LYS A 26 -6.14 -1.58 -0.17
N GLN A 27 -6.69 -0.46 -0.62
CA GLN A 27 -7.10 0.61 0.28
C GLN A 27 -8.39 0.19 0.98
N THR A 28 -8.37 0.22 2.30
CA THR A 28 -9.55 0.03 3.14
C THR A 28 -9.62 1.17 4.15
N GLU A 29 -10.83 1.64 4.41
CA GLU A 29 -11.12 2.64 5.43
C GLU A 29 -11.51 1.93 6.72
N THR A 30 -10.93 2.34 7.85
CA THR A 30 -11.43 1.91 9.17
C THR A 30 -12.75 2.61 9.48
N THR A 31 -13.56 2.04 10.38
CA THR A 31 -14.80 2.68 10.87
C THR A 31 -14.56 4.07 11.49
N ASP A 32 -13.31 4.38 11.85
CA ASP A 32 -12.86 5.66 12.39
C ASP A 32 -12.56 6.70 11.29
N GLY A 33 -12.66 6.33 10.00
CA GLY A 33 -12.37 7.19 8.86
C GLY A 33 -10.88 7.28 8.50
N ILE A 34 -10.04 6.41 9.06
CA ILE A 34 -8.60 6.37 8.76
C ILE A 34 -8.35 5.32 7.66
N PRO A 35 -7.85 5.71 6.48
CA PRO A 35 -7.50 4.78 5.42
C PRO A 35 -6.18 4.07 5.70
N TYR A 36 -6.16 2.76 5.51
CA TYR A 36 -4.97 1.93 5.50
C TYR A 36 -4.90 1.11 4.21
N TYR A 37 -3.71 0.63 3.91
CA TYR A 37 -3.38 -0.03 2.65
C TYR A 37 -2.80 -1.41 2.95
N VAL A 38 -3.50 -2.44 2.50
CA VAL A 38 -3.04 -3.82 2.59
C VAL A 38 -2.26 -4.14 1.33
N CYS A 39 -0.97 -4.37 1.47
CA CYS A 39 -0.04 -4.71 0.41
C CYS A 39 0.26 -6.23 0.47
N THR A 40 -0.05 -6.96 -0.59
CA THR A 40 0.28 -8.38 -0.72
C THR A 40 1.44 -8.55 -1.71
N LEU A 41 2.58 -9.02 -1.22
CA LEU A 41 3.80 -9.26 -1.99
C LEU A 41 4.20 -10.73 -1.88
N ASP A 42 4.18 -11.49 -2.97
CA ASP A 42 4.66 -12.88 -2.99
C ASP A 42 4.04 -13.77 -1.89
N GLY A 43 2.74 -13.57 -1.62
CA GLY A 43 2.02 -14.26 -0.54
C GLY A 43 2.28 -13.74 0.88
N LYS A 44 3.10 -12.70 1.05
CA LYS A 44 3.26 -11.96 2.30
C LYS A 44 2.34 -10.75 2.30
N GLU A 45 1.42 -10.74 3.24
CA GLU A 45 0.56 -9.59 3.48
C GLU A 45 1.27 -8.63 4.45
N ALA A 46 1.21 -7.35 4.13
CA ALA A 46 1.68 -6.27 4.96
C ALA A 46 0.65 -5.15 4.94
N GLN A 47 0.57 -4.37 6.00
CA GLN A 47 -0.33 -3.24 6.08
C GLN A 47 0.47 -2.00 6.39
N ILE A 48 0.27 -0.99 5.55
CA ILE A 48 0.87 0.32 5.71
C ILE A 48 -0.25 1.35 5.79
N ARG A 49 0.04 2.47 6.43
CA ARG A 49 -0.87 3.61 6.51
C ARG A 49 -0.11 4.89 6.20
N LYS A 50 -0.85 5.90 5.78
CA LYS A 50 -0.32 7.24 5.55
C LYS A 50 -0.87 8.17 6.63
N ASP A 51 -0.03 8.45 7.62
CA ASP A 51 -0.27 9.55 8.56
C ASP A 51 0.50 10.79 8.03
N GLU A 52 1.56 11.24 8.72
CA GLU A 52 2.49 12.25 8.19
C GLU A 52 3.46 11.69 7.14
N LYS A 53 3.80 10.41 7.29
CA LYS A 53 4.64 9.62 6.39
C LYS A 53 4.04 8.23 6.26
N TRP A 54 4.52 7.49 5.26
CA TRP A 54 4.14 6.10 5.10
C TRP A 54 4.79 5.26 6.20
N GLU A 55 3.97 4.55 6.96
CA GLU A 55 4.44 3.69 8.05
C GLU A 55 3.78 2.31 7.97
N GLN A 56 4.56 1.29 8.28
CA GLN A 56 4.03 -0.06 8.43
C GLN A 56 3.35 -0.20 9.79
N ILE A 57 2.10 -0.68 9.77
CA ILE A 57 1.36 -1.10 10.97
C ILE A 57 1.35 -2.61 11.15
N TRP A 58 1.51 -3.39 10.07
CA TRP A 58 1.55 -4.85 10.13
C TRP A 58 2.39 -5.45 9.01
N GLY A 59 2.99 -6.62 9.25
CA GLY A 59 3.84 -7.32 8.28
C GLY A 59 5.33 -7.19 8.58
N SER A 60 6.16 -7.42 7.57
CA SER A 60 7.64 -7.43 7.68
C SER A 60 8.32 -6.76 6.48
N LEU A 61 7.76 -5.65 6.04
CA LEU A 61 8.38 -4.71 5.11
C LEU A 61 9.46 -3.89 5.80
N THR A 62 10.52 -3.59 5.06
CA THR A 62 11.54 -2.64 5.49
C THR A 62 11.06 -1.20 5.31
N HIS A 63 11.66 -0.23 6.01
CA HIS A 63 11.32 1.19 5.82
C HIS A 63 11.45 1.64 4.36
N GLU A 64 12.45 1.12 3.63
CA GLU A 64 12.67 1.40 2.22
C GLU A 64 11.50 0.90 1.36
N GLN A 65 11.02 -0.33 1.61
CA GLN A 65 9.85 -0.89 0.93
C GLN A 65 8.56 -0.13 1.26
N VAL A 66 8.40 0.30 2.52
CA VAL A 66 7.24 1.09 2.95
C VAL A 66 7.21 2.44 2.24
N ASP A 67 8.36 3.11 2.14
CA ASP A 67 8.47 4.40 1.45
C ASP A 67 8.25 4.26 -0.06
N GLU A 68 8.79 3.21 -0.68
CA GLU A 68 8.58 2.93 -2.11
C GLU A 68 7.12 2.58 -2.41
N LEU A 69 6.50 1.70 -1.60
CA LEU A 69 5.08 1.38 -1.69
C LEU A 69 4.23 2.62 -1.50
N GLY A 70 4.52 3.39 -0.47
CA GLY A 70 3.81 4.61 -0.17
C GLY A 70 3.89 5.64 -1.29
N SER A 71 5.07 5.79 -1.88
CA SER A 71 5.29 6.65 -3.05
C SER A 71 4.54 6.14 -4.28
N ALA A 72 4.56 4.83 -4.55
CA ALA A 72 3.85 4.21 -5.65
C ALA A 72 2.32 4.36 -5.50
N ILE A 73 1.80 4.15 -4.29
CA ILE A 73 0.40 4.34 -3.95
C ILE A 73 0.01 5.80 -4.07
N THR A 74 0.80 6.72 -3.50
CA THR A 74 0.54 8.16 -3.59
C THR A 74 0.54 8.63 -5.05
N LYS A 75 1.45 8.12 -5.89
CA LYS A 75 1.45 8.41 -7.32
C LYS A 75 0.20 7.87 -8.00
N HIS A 76 -0.23 6.65 -7.67
CA HIS A 76 -1.40 6.04 -8.28
C HIS A 76 -2.70 6.76 -7.87
N LEU A 77 -2.81 7.19 -6.61
CA LEU A 77 -3.97 7.89 -6.07
C LEU A 77 -3.97 9.40 -6.36
N GLY A 78 -2.79 10.01 -6.51
CA GLY A 78 -2.61 11.44 -6.76
C GLY A 78 -2.60 11.84 -8.24
N ASP A 79 -2.65 10.87 -9.16
CA ASP A 79 -2.86 11.08 -10.60
C ASP A 79 -4.35 11.06 -10.97
N LEU A 80 -5.23 11.50 -10.05
CA LEU A 80 -6.68 11.59 -10.24
C LEU A 80 -7.16 13.05 -10.30
#